data_AF-A0A920M9B4-F1
#
_entry.id   AF-A0A920M9B4-F1
#
_cell.length_a   1.000
_cell.length_b   1.000
_cell.length_c   1.000
_cell.angle_alpha   90.00
_cell.angle_beta   90.00
_cell.angle_gamma   90.00
#
_symmetry.space_group_name_H-M   'P 1'
#
loop_
_entity.id
_entity.type
_entity.pdbx_description
1 polymer ?
#
loop_
_entity_poly.entity_id
_entity_poly.type
_entity_poly.pdbx_seq_one_letter_code
_entity_poly.pdbx_strand_id
1 'polypeptide(L)'
;MEDEKISKKQQRAQDKNKIAVIHVEGAIVTGGIDFNTAGSGGIVKNINKARDDKNVKGIILRVNSPGGDVYASSMITNALEEFQSTGRPVFTSMGDIAASGGVWVTTNSEEIWAEDTTLTGSIWGI
;
A
#
# COMPACT_ATOMS: atom_id res chain seq x y z
N MET A 1 25.06 23.11 8.38
CA MET A 1 23.59 23.15 8.19
C MET A 1 23.02 22.63 9.48
N GLU A 2 22.42 23.50 10.28
CA GLU A 2 22.01 23.20 11.65
C GLU A 2 20.78 22.28 11.64
N ASP A 3 20.90 21.12 12.28
CA ASP A 3 19.77 20.21 12.49
C ASP A 3 18.74 20.88 13.39
N GLU A 4 17.56 21.16 12.82
CA GLU A 4 16.43 21.74 13.53
C GLU A 4 15.92 20.74 14.59
N LYS A 5 16.27 20.97 15.86
CA LYS A 5 15.83 20.13 16.98
C LYS A 5 14.32 20.27 17.17
N ILE A 6 13.59 19.30 16.60
CA ILE A 6 12.14 19.13 16.79
C ILE A 6 11.82 19.07 18.30
N SER A 7 10.85 19.88 18.74
CA SER A 7 10.44 19.96 20.15
C SER A 7 9.89 18.62 20.66
N LYS A 8 10.14 18.26 21.93
CA LYS A 8 9.61 17.03 22.57
C LYS A 8 8.10 16.85 22.43
N LYS A 9 7.34 17.94 22.26
CA LYS A 9 5.89 17.92 22.03
C LYS A 9 5.54 17.50 20.59
N GLN A 10 6.34 17.92 19.61
CA GLN A 10 6.20 17.52 18.21
C GLN A 10 6.65 16.07 17.98
N GLN A 11 7.74 15.63 18.63
CA GLN A 11 8.16 14.21 18.63
C GLN A 11 7.05 13.28 19.18
N ARG A 12 6.44 13.62 20.33
CA ARG A 12 5.31 12.85 20.88
C ARG A 12 4.06 12.87 20.01
N ALA A 13 3.88 13.90 19.18
CA ALA A 13 2.77 13.99 18.23
C ALA A 13 3.05 13.15 16.97
N GLN A 14 4.29 13.14 16.47
CA GLN A 14 4.77 12.23 15.43
C GLN A 14 4.63 10.76 15.84
N ASP A 15 4.93 10.42 17.09
CA ASP A 15 4.76 9.05 17.61
C ASP A 15 3.29 8.59 17.62
N LYS A 16 2.34 9.52 17.64
CA LYS A 16 0.89 9.25 17.75
C LYS A 16 0.13 9.31 16.42
N ASN A 17 0.70 9.94 15.40
CA ASN A 17 0.07 10.11 14.08
C ASN A 17 1.05 9.69 12.99
N LYS A 18 0.94 8.42 12.58
CA LYS A 18 1.79 7.78 11.58
C LYS A 18 1.01 7.54 10.31
N ILE A 19 1.71 7.56 9.17
CA ILE A 19 1.22 7.04 7.90
C ILE A 19 2.01 5.76 7.62
N ALA A 20 1.30 4.66 7.36
CA ALA A 20 1.94 3.40 7.03
C ALA A 20 2.23 3.36 5.53
N VAL A 21 3.48 3.14 5.14
CA VAL A 21 3.84 2.90 3.73
C VAL A 21 3.90 1.39 3.51
N ILE A 22 3.06 0.90 2.60
CA ILE A 22 2.95 -0.53 2.28
C ILE A 22 3.38 -0.73 0.84
N HIS A 23 4.38 -1.58 0.64
CA HIS A 23 4.96 -1.85 -0.68
C HIS A 23 4.31 -3.09 -1.31
N VAL A 24 3.90 -2.96 -2.57
CA VAL A 24 3.47 -4.03 -3.47
C VAL A 24 4.47 -4.04 -4.63
N GLU A 25 5.60 -4.70 -4.42
CA GLU A 25 6.73 -4.70 -5.36
C GLU A 25 6.95 -6.10 -5.95
N GLY A 26 7.02 -6.16 -7.28
CA GLY A 26 7.19 -7.39 -8.03
C GLY A 26 5.87 -8.13 -8.32
N ALA A 27 5.97 -9.39 -8.73
CA ALA A 27 4.80 -10.18 -9.14
C ALA A 27 3.90 -10.51 -7.95
N ILE A 28 2.59 -10.32 -8.10
CA ILE A 28 1.62 -10.61 -7.04
C ILE A 28 1.36 -12.12 -7.01
N VAL A 29 1.62 -12.75 -5.87
CA VAL A 29 1.42 -14.20 -5.67
C VAL A 29 0.87 -14.49 -4.27
N THR A 30 0.40 -15.71 -4.06
CA THR A 30 0.04 -16.18 -2.72
C THR A 30 1.28 -16.49 -1.88
N GLY A 31 1.22 -16.22 -0.57
CA GLY A 31 2.31 -16.54 0.36
C GLY A 31 3.07 -15.33 0.91
N GLY A 32 4.36 -15.52 1.22
CA GLY A 32 5.22 -14.50 1.84
C GLY A 32 5.83 -13.53 0.82
N ILE A 33 6.27 -12.37 1.30
CA ILE A 33 7.05 -11.41 0.50
C ILE A 33 8.45 -11.99 0.29
N ASP A 34 8.94 -11.96 -0.95
CA ASP A 34 10.29 -12.41 -1.34
C ASP A 34 10.85 -11.50 -2.44
N PHE A 35 12.08 -11.74 -2.88
CA PHE A 35 12.72 -10.99 -3.96
C PHE A 35 11.85 -10.99 -5.22
N ASN A 36 11.56 -9.79 -5.74
CA ASN A 36 10.67 -9.55 -6.88
C ASN A 36 9.25 -10.14 -6.75
N THR A 37 8.78 -10.37 -5.52
CA THR A 37 7.51 -11.03 -5.26
C THR A 37 6.70 -10.31 -4.18
N ALA A 38 5.53 -9.82 -4.59
CA ALA A 38 4.51 -9.22 -3.74
C ALA A 38 3.59 -10.31 -3.17
N GLY A 39 4.07 -11.03 -2.15
CA GLY A 39 3.31 -12.10 -1.49
C GLY A 39 2.14 -11.59 -0.67
N SER A 40 0.91 -11.99 -1.03
CA SER A 40 -0.33 -11.52 -0.42
C SER A 40 -0.39 -11.74 1.09
N GLY A 41 0.09 -12.88 1.59
CA GLY A 41 0.08 -13.18 3.03
C GLY A 41 0.95 -12.22 3.85
N GLY A 42 2.10 -11.82 3.30
CA GLY A 42 2.97 -10.81 3.94
C GLY A 42 2.37 -9.40 3.89
N ILE A 43 1.82 -9.01 2.73
CA ILE A 43 1.22 -7.70 2.53
C ILE A 43 -0.04 -7.53 3.38
N VAL A 44 -0.95 -8.51 3.38
CA VAL A 44 -2.17 -8.53 4.21
C VAL A 44 -1.80 -8.46 5.70
N LYS A 45 -0.76 -9.17 6.13
CA LYS A 45 -0.26 -9.07 7.52
C LYS A 45 0.19 -7.65 7.86
N ASN A 46 0.84 -6.95 6.94
CA ASN A 46 1.27 -5.56 7.15
C ASN A 46 0.08 -4.59 7.18
N ILE A 47 -0.92 -4.78 6.30
CA ILE A 47 -2.17 -4.00 6.31
C ILE A 47 -2.91 -4.21 7.63
N ASN A 48 -3.03 -5.45 8.12
CA ASN A 48 -3.67 -5.75 9.39
C ASN A 48 -2.95 -5.12 10.58
N LYS A 49 -1.61 -5.12 10.58
CA LYS A 49 -0.83 -4.39 11.60
C LYS A 49 -1.13 -2.89 11.57
N ALA A 50 -1.20 -2.30 10.38
CA ALA A 50 -1.56 -0.89 10.22
C ALA A 50 -3.00 -0.61 10.67
N ARG A 51 -3.92 -1.54 10.41
CA ARG A 51 -5.30 -1.46 10.87
C ARG A 51 -5.39 -1.47 12.39
N ASP A 52 -4.65 -2.36 13.04
CA ASP A 52 -4.76 -2.58 14.49
C ASP A 52 -3.97 -1.52 15.30
N ASP A 53 -3.03 -0.79 14.68
CA ASP A 53 -2.32 0.33 15.30
C ASP A 53 -3.16 1.63 15.25
N LYS A 54 -3.64 2.07 16.42
CA LYS A 54 -4.41 3.32 16.58
C LYS A 54 -3.63 4.58 16.20
N ASN A 55 -2.30 4.52 16.17
CA ASN A 55 -1.47 5.65 15.78
C ASN A 55 -1.36 5.78 14.27
N VAL A 56 -1.65 4.72 13.50
CA VAL A 56 -1.70 4.78 12.04
C VAL A 56 -2.99 5.45 11.61
N LYS A 57 -2.87 6.57 10.89
CA LYS A 57 -3.98 7.41 10.45
C LYS A 57 -4.36 7.20 8.99
N GLY A 58 -3.53 6.51 8.22
CA GLY A 58 -3.77 6.20 6.81
C GLY A 58 -2.66 5.32 6.24
N ILE A 59 -2.87 4.84 5.02
CA ILE A 59 -1.89 4.05 4.27
C ILE A 59 -1.51 4.78 2.99
N ILE A 60 -0.22 4.77 2.68
CA ILE A 60 0.30 4.98 1.33
C ILE A 60 0.64 3.60 0.76
N LEU A 61 -0.07 3.20 -0.29
CA LEU A 61 0.19 1.97 -1.03
C LEU A 61 1.19 2.31 -2.15
N ARG A 62 2.44 1.88 -1.99
CA ARG A 62 3.47 2.01 -3.03
C ARG A 62 3.42 0.79 -3.93
N VAL A 63 3.01 0.96 -5.19
CA VAL A 63 2.84 -0.15 -6.13
C VAL A 63 3.88 -0.09 -7.23
N ASN A 64 4.70 -1.13 -7.36
CA ASN A 64 5.60 -1.35 -8.49
C ASN A 64 5.49 -2.81 -8.94
N SER A 65 4.40 -3.15 -9.63
CA SER A 65 4.02 -4.52 -9.95
C SER A 65 3.47 -4.68 -11.38
N PRO A 66 3.91 -5.72 -12.12
CA PRO A 66 3.29 -6.12 -13.38
C PRO A 66 1.91 -6.81 -13.20
N GLY A 67 1.46 -7.01 -11.96
CA GLY A 67 0.30 -7.82 -11.61
C GLY A 67 0.68 -9.24 -11.23
N GLY A 68 -0.26 -10.17 -11.39
CA GLY A 68 -0.05 -11.57 -11.03
C GLY A 68 -1.36 -12.28 -10.72
N ASP A 69 -1.35 -13.07 -9.67
CA ASP A 69 -2.45 -13.94 -9.28
C ASP A 69 -3.69 -13.13 -8.84
N VAL A 70 -4.84 -13.50 -9.39
CA VAL A 70 -6.15 -12.88 -9.15
C VAL A 70 -6.55 -13.05 -7.68
N TYR A 71 -6.36 -14.24 -7.11
CA TYR A 71 -6.75 -14.51 -5.73
C TYR A 71 -5.88 -13.74 -4.74
N ALA A 72 -4.57 -13.70 -4.94
CA ALA A 72 -3.63 -12.89 -4.17
C ALA A 72 -3.94 -11.39 -4.26
N SER A 73 -4.29 -10.90 -5.44
CA SER A 73 -4.71 -9.50 -5.64
C SER A 73 -5.98 -9.20 -4.84
N SER A 74 -7.00 -10.07 -4.91
CA SER A 74 -8.24 -9.94 -4.14
C SER A 74 -8.00 -9.95 -2.64
N MET A 75 -7.11 -10.82 -2.12
CA MET A 75 -6.76 -10.84 -0.70
C MET A 75 -6.20 -9.50 -0.21
N ILE A 76 -5.32 -8.87 -1.00
CA ILE A 76 -4.75 -7.57 -0.68
C ILE A 76 -5.82 -6.49 -0.71
N THR A 77 -6.63 -6.44 -1.77
CA THR A 77 -7.72 -5.47 -1.94
C THR A 77 -8.75 -5.55 -0.80
N ASN A 78 -9.14 -6.77 -0.39
CA ASN A 78 -10.07 -6.97 0.73
C ASN A 78 -9.47 -6.48 2.05
N ALA A 79 -8.18 -6.70 2.30
CA ALA A 79 -7.53 -6.20 3.51
C ALA A 79 -7.45 -4.67 3.53
N LEU A 80 -7.25 -4.03 2.37
CA LEU A 80 -7.30 -2.57 2.24
C LEU A 80 -8.72 -2.03 2.50
N GLU A 81 -9.74 -2.71 1.98
CA GLU A 81 -11.15 -2.39 2.25
C GLU A 81 -11.46 -2.48 3.75
N GLU A 82 -11.03 -3.55 4.42
CA GLU A 82 -11.16 -3.70 5.87
C GLU A 82 -10.44 -2.57 6.63
N PHE A 83 -9.27 -2.13 6.17
CA PHE A 83 -8.60 -0.96 6.74
C PHE A 83 -9.44 0.31 6.56
N GLN A 84 -9.97 0.56 5.35
CA GLN A 84 -10.76 1.74 5.05
C GLN A 84 -12.11 1.78 5.77
N SER A 85 -12.68 0.61 6.09
CA SER A 85 -13.89 0.52 6.91
C SER A 85 -13.72 1.17 8.31
N THR A 86 -12.47 1.38 8.76
CA THR A 86 -12.17 2.12 9.99
C THR A 86 -12.25 3.65 9.84
N GLY A 87 -12.60 4.15 8.65
CA GLY A 87 -12.66 5.57 8.32
C GLY A 87 -11.30 6.21 8.05
N ARG A 88 -10.25 5.42 7.82
CA ARG A 88 -8.90 5.89 7.53
C ARG A 88 -8.57 5.76 6.04
N PRO A 89 -7.98 6.79 5.42
CA PRO A 89 -7.75 6.83 3.98
C PRO A 89 -6.63 5.89 3.52
N VAL A 90 -6.73 5.46 2.27
CA VAL A 90 -5.66 4.80 1.51
C VAL A 90 -5.39 5.62 0.27
N PHE A 91 -4.12 6.00 0.06
CA PHE A 91 -3.65 6.67 -1.14
C PHE A 91 -2.65 5.78 -1.86
N THR A 92 -2.72 5.71 -3.19
CA THR A 92 -1.77 4.94 -3.98
C THR A 92 -0.72 5.86 -4.61
N SER A 93 0.54 5.42 -4.56
CA SER A 93 1.62 5.93 -5.40
C SER A 93 2.14 4.80 -6.29
N MET A 94 1.92 4.93 -7.59
CA MET A 94 2.46 4.02 -8.59
C MET A 94 3.93 4.33 -8.86
N GLY A 95 4.74 3.29 -9.02
CA GLY A 95 6.13 3.35 -9.46
C GLY A 95 6.26 3.23 -10.96
N ASP A 96 7.26 2.48 -11.41
CA ASP A 96 7.55 2.31 -12.84
C ASP A 96 6.45 1.51 -13.54
N ILE A 97 5.89 0.50 -12.86
CA ILE A 97 4.83 -0.35 -13.39
C ILE A 97 3.73 -0.60 -12.35
N ALA A 98 2.47 -0.47 -12.76
CA ALA A 98 1.31 -0.84 -11.96
C ALA A 98 0.22 -1.36 -12.91
N ALA A 99 0.29 -2.62 -13.30
CA ALA A 99 -0.55 -3.21 -14.36
C ALA A 99 -1.32 -4.44 -13.86
N SER A 100 -2.46 -4.77 -14.50
CA SER A 100 -3.27 -5.96 -14.18
C SER A 100 -3.63 -6.05 -12.69
N GLY A 101 -3.23 -7.10 -11.97
CA GLY A 101 -3.41 -7.20 -10.51
C GLY A 101 -2.79 -6.03 -9.72
N GLY A 102 -1.76 -5.37 -10.28
CA GLY A 102 -1.17 -4.15 -9.74
C GLY A 102 -2.10 -2.94 -9.80
N VAL A 103 -2.98 -2.86 -10.80
CA VAL A 103 -4.09 -1.87 -10.82
C VAL A 103 -5.20 -2.31 -9.88
N TRP A 104 -5.49 -3.61 -9.80
CA TRP A 104 -6.55 -4.11 -8.95
C TRP A 104 -6.35 -3.71 -7.49
N VAL A 105 -5.15 -3.84 -6.94
CA VAL A 105 -4.91 -3.47 -5.53
C VAL A 105 -5.08 -1.97 -5.25
N THR A 106 -5.12 -1.12 -6.28
CA THR A 106 -5.26 0.33 -6.13
C THR A 106 -6.72 0.79 -6.17
N THR A 107 -7.67 -0.05 -6.60
CA THR A 107 -9.05 0.36 -6.92
C THR A 107 -9.82 0.96 -5.76
N ASN A 108 -9.46 0.61 -4.54
CA ASN A 108 -10.13 1.12 -3.34
C ASN A 108 -9.52 2.44 -2.83
N SER A 109 -8.41 2.91 -3.41
CA SER A 109 -7.74 4.13 -2.94
C SER A 109 -8.58 5.38 -3.19
N GLU A 110 -8.52 6.33 -2.27
CA GLU A 110 -9.19 7.64 -2.42
C GLU A 110 -8.58 8.45 -3.56
N GLU A 111 -7.26 8.34 -3.74
CA GLU A 111 -6.54 8.95 -4.85
C GLU A 111 -5.41 8.01 -5.30
N ILE A 112 -5.18 8.03 -6.61
CA ILE A 112 -4.16 7.22 -7.28
C ILE A 112 -3.23 8.18 -8.01
N TRP A 113 -1.97 8.20 -7.60
CA TRP A 113 -0.93 9.03 -8.17
C TRP A 113 0.00 8.17 -9.04
N ALA A 114 0.31 8.65 -10.23
CA ALA A 114 1.24 8.02 -11.17
C ALA A 114 2.06 9.12 -11.85
N GLU A 115 3.29 8.77 -12.27
CA GLU A 115 4.06 9.65 -13.15
C GLU A 115 3.62 9.44 -14.61
N ASP A 116 3.89 10.43 -15.48
CA ASP A 116 3.59 10.33 -16.91
C ASP A 116 4.25 9.12 -17.58
N THR A 117 5.35 8.62 -16.99
CA THR A 117 6.12 7.46 -17.45
C THR A 117 5.70 6.13 -16.82
N THR A 118 4.77 6.13 -15.86
CA THR A 118 4.29 4.90 -15.21
C THR A 118 3.55 4.03 -16.22
N LEU A 119 3.98 2.77 -16.37
CA LEU A 119 3.26 1.78 -17.16
C LEU A 119 2.09 1.20 -16.34
N THR A 120 0.87 1.62 -16.65
CA THR A 120 -0.33 1.16 -15.95
C THR A 120 -1.43 0.66 -16.89
N GLY A 121 -2.56 0.23 -16.34
CA GLY A 121 -3.67 -0.39 -17.06
C GLY A 121 -3.50 -1.90 -17.17
N SER A 122 -3.62 -2.44 -18.39
CA SER A 122 -3.70 -3.89 -18.63
C SER A 122 -4.84 -4.55 -17.81
N ILE A 123 -5.99 -3.89 -17.79
CA ILE A 123 -7.18 -4.31 -17.05
C ILE A 123 -7.75 -5.57 -17.70
N TRP A 124 -7.59 -6.71 -17.04
CA TRP A 124 -8.17 -7.99 -17.44
C TRP A 124 -8.44 -8.84 -16.20
N GLY A 125 -9.65 -9.40 -16.08
CA GLY A 125 -10.03 -10.27 -14.96
C GLY A 125 -10.33 -9.57 -13.63
N ILE A 126 -10.70 -8.27 -13.65
CA ILE A 126 -11.34 -7.57 -12.52
C ILE A 126 -12.84 -7.86 -12.53
#